data_AF-A0AAD7P5E7-F1
#
_entry.id   AF-A0AAD7P5E7-F1
#
_cell.length_a   1.000
_cell.length_b   1.000
_cell.length_c   1.000
_cell.angle_alpha   90.00
_cell.angle_beta   90.00
_cell.angle_gamma   90.00
#
_symmetry.space_group_name_H-M   'P 1'
#
loop_
_entity.id
_entity.type
_entity.pdbx_description
1 polymer ?
#
loop_
_entity_poly.entity_id
_entity_poly.type
_entity_poly.pdbx_seq_one_letter_code
_entity_poly.pdbx_strand_id
1 'polypeptide(L)'
;MASLADIGVPALINIHNAFAFLLAFALLRLQPINDRVYFPKWYISGGRSSPMHSANFVAKFVNLNFKTYLTFLNWMPPAMKMSETEIINHAGLDSAVFLRIYILGVLSLPLEFCFTRQFLNSGCDVFLEKLEA
;
A
#
# COMPACT_ATOMS: atom_id res chain seq x y z
N MET A 1 24.97 18.94 12.58
CA MET A 1 24.02 19.12 11.46
C MET A 1 23.95 17.79 10.73
N ALA A 2 22.75 17.22 10.54
CA ALA A 2 22.62 15.94 9.84
C ALA A 2 23.03 16.12 8.37
N SER A 3 23.89 15.22 7.89
CA SER A 3 24.30 15.17 6.49
C SER A 3 23.24 14.46 5.64
N LEU A 4 23.27 14.66 4.33
CA LEU A 4 22.44 13.90 3.39
C LEU A 4 22.65 12.38 3.52
N ALA A 5 23.85 11.94 3.92
CA ALA A 5 24.14 10.52 4.15
C ALA A 5 23.37 9.96 5.36
N ASP A 6 23.19 10.77 6.42
CA ASP A 6 22.52 10.35 7.66
C ASP A 6 21.01 10.08 7.44
N ILE A 7 20.41 10.71 6.41
CA ILE A 7 19.02 10.50 6.01
C ILE A 7 18.92 9.52 4.83
N GLY A 8 19.85 9.61 3.87
CA GLY A 8 19.82 8.83 2.64
C GLY A 8 20.08 7.34 2.84
N VAL A 9 21.05 6.98 3.70
CA VAL A 9 21.36 5.57 3.99
C VAL A 9 20.17 4.83 4.62
N PRO A 10 19.54 5.33 5.70
CA PRO A 10 18.39 4.63 6.28
C PRO A 10 17.16 4.64 5.34
N ALA A 11 16.94 5.72 4.59
CA ALA A 11 15.85 5.77 3.61
C ALA A 11 16.03 4.69 2.52
N LEU A 12 17.24 4.53 1.98
CA LEU A 12 17.54 3.50 0.98
C LEU A 12 17.30 2.09 1.50
N ILE A 13 17.77 1.80 2.72
CA ILE A 13 17.59 0.49 3.35
C ILE A 13 16.10 0.19 3.55
N ASN A 14 15.32 1.16 4.03
CA ASN A 14 13.89 0.99 4.24
C ASN A 14 13.14 0.77 2.91
N ILE A 15 13.46 1.54 1.88
CA ILE A 15 12.86 1.36 0.54
C ILE A 15 13.23 -0.02 -0.02
N HIS A 16 14.50 -0.43 0.06
CA HIS A 16 14.95 -1.72 -0.44
C HIS A 16 14.25 -2.88 0.28
N ASN A 17 14.15 -2.81 1.60
CA ASN A 17 13.42 -3.80 2.39
C ASN A 17 11.94 -3.84 2.02
N ALA A 18 11.28 -2.68 1.85
CA ALA A 18 9.88 -2.63 1.40
C ALA A 18 9.69 -3.32 0.05
N PHE A 19 10.60 -3.10 -0.91
CA PHE A 19 10.58 -3.81 -2.19
C PHE A 19 10.79 -5.32 -2.05
N ALA A 20 11.73 -5.75 -1.21
CA ALA A 20 11.96 -7.16 -0.93
C ALA A 20 10.72 -7.83 -0.33
N PHE A 21 10.04 -7.18 0.62
CA PHE A 21 8.78 -7.67 1.19
C PHE A 21 7.65 -7.72 0.16
N LEU A 22 7.53 -6.73 -0.73
CA LEU A 22 6.52 -6.73 -1.79
C LEU A 22 6.73 -7.88 -2.80
N LEU A 23 7.98 -8.17 -3.14
CA LEU A 23 8.32 -9.32 -3.99
C LEU A 23 7.98 -10.63 -3.28
N ALA A 24 8.37 -10.79 -2.00
CA ALA A 24 8.04 -11.97 -1.21
C ALA A 24 6.51 -12.16 -1.09
N PHE A 25 5.76 -11.09 -0.83
CA PHE A 25 4.30 -11.09 -0.78
C PHE A 25 3.68 -11.59 -2.09
N ALA A 26 4.16 -11.09 -3.23
CA ALA A 26 3.62 -11.50 -4.52
C ALA A 26 3.90 -12.97 -4.84
N LEU A 27 5.11 -13.46 -4.52
CA LEU A 27 5.46 -14.88 -4.71
C LEU A 27 4.56 -15.78 -3.87
N LEU A 28 4.44 -15.48 -2.57
CA LEU A 28 3.67 -16.27 -1.61
C LEU A 28 2.17 -16.22 -1.91
N ARG A 29 1.64 -15.07 -2.34
CA ARG A 29 0.21 -14.90 -2.65
C ARG A 29 -0.24 -15.69 -3.86
N LEU A 30 0.63 -15.91 -4.84
CA LEU A 30 0.30 -16.63 -6.06
C LEU A 30 0.30 -18.16 -5.87
N GLN A 31 0.84 -18.66 -4.76
CA GLN A 31 0.88 -20.09 -4.50
C GLN A 31 -0.49 -20.61 -4.05
N PRO A 32 -1.04 -21.66 -4.69
CA PRO A 32 -2.37 -22.19 -4.37
C PRO A 32 -2.47 -22.77 -2.95
N ILE A 33 -1.36 -23.24 -2.37
CA ILE A 33 -1.31 -23.68 -0.96
C ILE A 33 -1.61 -22.55 0.02
N ASN A 34 -1.23 -21.31 -0.30
CA ASN A 34 -1.36 -20.16 0.59
C ASN A 34 -2.62 -19.33 0.33
N ASP A 35 -3.49 -19.77 -0.61
CA ASP A 35 -4.71 -19.03 -0.99
C ASP A 35 -5.66 -18.83 0.20
N ARG A 36 -5.74 -19.78 1.13
CA ARG A 36 -6.55 -19.66 2.35
C ARG A 36 -6.03 -18.64 3.34
N VAL A 37 -4.71 -18.41 3.38
CA VAL A 37 -4.09 -17.42 4.29
C VAL A 37 -4.32 -16.00 3.76
N TYR A 38 -4.24 -15.81 2.45
CA TYR A 38 -4.43 -14.48 1.84
C TYR A 38 -5.88 -14.11 1.56
N PHE A 39 -6.78 -15.09 1.38
CA PHE A 39 -8.19 -14.84 1.06
C PHE A 39 -9.18 -15.55 2.00
N PRO A 40 -8.99 -15.55 3.35
CA PRO A 40 -9.84 -16.31 4.27
C PRO A 40 -11.30 -15.86 4.20
N LYS A 41 -11.50 -14.55 4.06
CA LYS A 41 -12.82 -13.92 4.02
C LYS A 41 -13.69 -14.38 2.85
N TRP A 42 -13.07 -14.65 1.70
CA TRP A 42 -13.77 -15.16 0.52
C TRP A 42 -14.23 -16.60 0.69
N TYR A 43 -13.54 -17.39 1.52
CA TYR A 43 -13.99 -18.72 1.91
C TYR A 43 -15.12 -18.66 2.93
N ILE A 44 -15.06 -17.73 3.87
CA ILE A 44 -16.12 -17.53 4.89
C ILE A 44 -17.41 -17.01 4.24
N SER A 45 -17.31 -16.09 3.27
CA SER A 45 -18.46 -15.57 2.53
C SER A 45 -19.01 -16.53 1.46
N GLY A 46 -18.37 -17.69 1.25
CA GLY A 46 -18.74 -18.64 0.19
C GLY A 46 -18.43 -18.18 -1.24
N GLY A 47 -17.76 -17.03 -1.42
CA GLY A 47 -17.39 -16.49 -2.73
C GLY A 47 -16.27 -17.25 -3.44
N ARG A 48 -15.56 -18.15 -2.74
CA ARG A 48 -14.60 -19.10 -3.32
C ARG A 48 -14.80 -20.51 -2.78
N SER A 49 -14.76 -21.50 -3.68
CA SER A 49 -14.66 -22.91 -3.32
C SER A 49 -13.21 -23.39 -3.46
N SER A 50 -12.83 -24.34 -2.60
CA SER A 50 -11.48 -24.91 -2.60
C SER A 50 -11.20 -25.60 -3.94
N PRO A 51 -10.09 -25.32 -4.66
CA PRO A 51 -9.73 -26.02 -5.89
C PRO A 51 -9.38 -27.51 -5.67
N MET A 52 -9.42 -27.98 -4.41
CA MET A 52 -8.90 -29.26 -3.96
C MET A 52 -9.51 -30.50 -4.63
N HIS A 53 -10.61 -30.38 -5.36
CA HIS A 53 -11.33 -31.55 -5.88
C HIS A 53 -10.95 -31.95 -7.33
N SER A 54 -10.16 -31.16 -8.08
CA SER A 54 -10.02 -31.39 -9.53
C SER A 54 -8.62 -31.15 -10.17
N ALA A 55 -7.59 -30.77 -9.41
CA ALA A 55 -6.28 -30.39 -9.99
C ALA A 55 -5.16 -31.42 -9.76
N ASN A 56 -4.27 -31.59 -10.74
CA ASN A 56 -3.05 -32.41 -10.65
C ASN A 56 -2.22 -32.06 -9.40
N PHE A 57 -1.67 -33.08 -8.72
CA PHE A 57 -1.01 -32.94 -7.41
C PHE A 57 0.05 -31.83 -7.36
N VAL A 58 0.86 -31.64 -8.40
CA VAL A 58 1.91 -30.59 -8.45
C VAL A 58 1.32 -29.18 -8.64
N ALA A 59 0.33 -29.04 -9.53
CA ALA A 59 -0.36 -27.78 -9.78
C ALA A 59 -1.21 -27.32 -8.58
N LYS A 60 -1.53 -28.24 -7.66
CA LYS A 60 -2.20 -27.95 -6.38
C LYS A 60 -1.30 -27.20 -5.38
N PHE A 61 0.03 -27.31 -5.50
CA PHE A 61 0.97 -26.71 -4.55
C PHE A 61 1.67 -25.47 -5.10
N VAL A 62 2.04 -25.45 -6.39
CA VAL A 62 2.85 -24.38 -6.98
C VAL A 62 2.23 -23.88 -8.28
N ASN A 63 2.15 -22.55 -8.42
CA ASN A 63 1.83 -21.91 -9.69
C ASN A 63 3.10 -21.81 -10.55
N LEU A 64 3.13 -22.44 -11.72
CA LEU A 64 4.30 -22.47 -12.60
C LEU A 64 4.31 -21.34 -13.64
N ASN A 65 3.33 -20.43 -13.60
CA ASN A 65 3.21 -19.35 -14.58
C ASN A 65 4.15 -18.17 -14.26
N PHE A 66 5.37 -18.19 -14.83
CA PHE A 66 6.35 -17.11 -14.72
C PHE A 66 5.81 -15.71 -15.09
N LYS A 67 4.91 -15.63 -16.07
CA LYS A 67 4.28 -14.37 -16.49
C LYS A 67 3.51 -13.68 -15.36
N THR A 68 2.88 -14.45 -14.47
CA THR A 68 2.10 -13.92 -13.34
C THR A 68 3.01 -13.30 -12.28
N TYR A 69 4.23 -13.83 -12.12
CA TYR A 69 5.23 -13.32 -11.19
C TYR A 69 5.88 -12.01 -11.67
N LEU A 70 6.03 -11.82 -12.99
CA LEU A 70 6.51 -10.55 -13.56
C LEU A 70 5.52 -9.40 -13.40
N THR A 71 4.24 -9.71 -13.18
CA THR A 71 3.18 -8.71 -12.97
C THR A 71 2.76 -8.60 -11.50
N PHE A 72 3.74 -8.50 -10.60
CA PHE A 72 3.52 -8.58 -9.15
C PHE A 72 2.67 -7.43 -8.58
N LEU A 73 2.59 -6.27 -9.25
CA LEU A 73 1.78 -5.12 -8.83
C LEU A 73 0.34 -5.12 -9.38
N ASN A 74 -0.07 -6.15 -10.13
CA ASN A 74 -1.41 -6.21 -10.71
C ASN A 74 -2.56 -6.20 -9.69
N TRP A 75 -2.28 -6.45 -8.40
CA TRP A 75 -3.30 -6.39 -7.35
C TRP A 75 -3.64 -4.97 -6.90
N MET A 76 -2.78 -4.00 -7.14
CA MET A 76 -2.95 -2.63 -6.64
C MET A 76 -4.10 -1.89 -7.35
N PRO A 77 -4.21 -1.89 -8.70
CA PRO A 77 -5.31 -1.21 -9.37
C PRO A 77 -6.70 -1.76 -9.02
N PRO A 78 -6.92 -3.10 -8.96
CA PRO A 78 -8.19 -3.66 -8.49
C PRO A 78 -8.53 -3.28 -7.04
N ALA A 79 -7.53 -3.19 -6.15
CA ALA A 79 -7.76 -2.79 -4.76
C ALA A 79 -8.29 -1.35 -4.62
N MET A 80 -7.92 -0.46 -5.56
CA MET A 80 -8.40 0.93 -5.58
C MET A 80 -9.76 1.12 -6.28
N LYS A 81 -10.29 0.09 -6.96
CA LYS A 81 -11.56 0.18 -7.69
C LYS A 81 -12.79 -0.09 -6.83
N MET A 82 -12.60 -0.62 -5.62
CA MET A 82 -13.70 -1.00 -4.73
C MET A 82 -14.34 0.26 -4.15
N SER A 83 -15.65 0.41 -4.35
CA SER A 83 -16.41 1.55 -3.83
C SER A 83 -16.62 1.44 -2.31
N GLU A 84 -16.90 2.57 -1.65
CA GLU A 84 -17.11 2.59 -0.20
C GLU A 84 -18.29 1.71 0.22
N THR A 85 -19.39 1.69 -0.54
CA THR A 85 -20.56 0.85 -0.28
C THR A 85 -20.20 -0.64 -0.35
N GLU A 86 -19.39 -1.04 -1.34
CA GLU A 86 -18.86 -2.41 -1.43
C GLU A 86 -17.95 -2.73 -0.25
N ILE A 87 -17.09 -1.81 0.18
CA ILE A 87 -16.22 -2.00 1.35
C ILE A 87 -17.04 -2.17 2.62
N ILE A 88 -18.09 -1.37 2.83
CA ILE A 88 -18.98 -1.49 3.99
C ILE A 88 -19.71 -2.83 3.98
N ASN A 89 -20.27 -3.23 2.83
CA ASN A 89 -20.98 -4.49 2.70
C ASN A 89 -20.05 -5.70 2.87
N HIS A 90 -18.82 -5.60 2.36
CA HIS A 90 -17.85 -6.68 2.44
C HIS A 90 -17.16 -6.74 3.80
N ALA A 91 -16.72 -5.61 4.37
CA ALA A 91 -15.84 -5.51 5.55
C ALA A 91 -16.42 -4.85 6.79
N GLY A 92 -17.65 -4.36 6.70
CA GLY A 92 -18.29 -3.64 7.79
C GLY A 92 -17.89 -2.17 7.83
N LEU A 93 -18.65 -1.43 8.63
CA LEU A 93 -18.52 0.02 8.76
C LEU A 93 -17.18 0.44 9.39
N ASP A 94 -16.72 -0.28 10.42
CA ASP A 94 -15.49 0.04 11.15
C ASP A 94 -14.25 0.04 10.23
N SER A 95 -14.12 -0.99 9.40
CA SER A 95 -13.07 -1.10 8.38
C SER A 95 -13.10 0.07 7.36
N ALA A 96 -14.30 0.52 6.98
CA ALA A 96 -14.48 1.64 6.05
C ALA A 96 -14.07 2.97 6.69
N VAL A 97 -14.43 3.19 7.96
CA VAL A 97 -14.00 4.36 8.74
C VAL A 97 -12.48 4.37 8.91
N PHE A 98 -11.88 3.22 9.21
CA PHE A 98 -10.41 3.09 9.30
C PHE A 98 -9.72 3.51 8.00
N LEU A 99 -10.19 3.06 6.83
CA LEU A 99 -9.64 3.48 5.54
C LEU A 99 -9.81 4.98 5.27
N ARG A 100 -10.93 5.58 5.70
CA ARG A 100 -11.13 7.04 5.58
C ARG A 100 -10.07 7.83 6.34
N ILE A 101 -9.60 7.37 7.49
CA ILE A 101 -8.53 8.05 8.25
C ILE A 101 -7.25 8.15 7.41
N TYR A 102 -6.88 7.10 6.68
CA TYR A 102 -5.72 7.13 5.78
C TYR A 102 -5.92 8.10 4.61
N ILE A 103 -7.11 8.11 4.00
CA ILE A 103 -7.43 9.03 2.89
C ILE A 103 -7.37 10.49 3.37
N LEU A 104 -7.90 10.78 4.56
CA LEU A 104 -7.80 12.10 5.19
C LEU A 104 -6.34 12.50 5.45
N GLY A 105 -5.50 11.56 5.90
CA GLY A 105 -4.07 11.78 6.08
C GLY A 105 -3.31 12.10 4.78
N VAL A 106 -3.72 11.50 3.66
CA VAL A 106 -3.17 11.83 2.33
C VAL A 106 -3.64 13.22 1.88
N LEU A 107 -4.87 13.60 2.20
CA LEU A 107 -5.41 14.92 1.87
C LEU A 107 -4.77 16.06 2.68
N SER A 108 -4.24 15.80 3.87
CA SER A 108 -3.49 16.81 4.65
C SER A 108 -2.11 17.15 4.07
N LEU A 109 -1.53 16.31 3.22
CA LEU A 109 -0.23 16.56 2.58
C LEU A 109 -0.16 17.87 1.77
N PRO A 110 -1.13 18.19 0.87
CA PRO A 110 -1.12 19.47 0.16
C PRO A 110 -1.34 20.68 1.08
N LEU A 111 -2.01 20.52 2.22
CA LEU A 111 -2.20 21.61 3.18
C LEU A 111 -0.89 21.97 3.89
N GLU A 112 -0.05 20.99 4.26
CA GLU A 112 1.30 21.25 4.80
C GLU A 112 2.22 21.86 3.73
N PHE A 113 2.15 21.41 2.48
CA PHE A 113 2.93 22.00 1.39
C PHE A 113 2.54 23.46 1.12
N CYS A 114 1.25 23.77 1.18
CA CYS A 114 0.75 25.13 1.03
C CYS A 114 1.08 26.01 2.25
N PHE A 115 0.91 25.48 3.47
CA PHE A 115 1.22 26.16 4.73
C PHE A 115 2.71 26.44 4.88
N THR A 116 3.58 25.48 4.56
CA THR A 116 5.03 25.67 4.62
C THR A 116 5.49 26.70 3.58
N ARG A 117 4.88 26.72 2.38
CA ARG A 117 5.17 27.74 1.36
C ARG A 117 4.70 29.14 1.77
N GLN A 118 3.55 29.25 2.42
CA GLN A 118 3.04 30.52 2.94
C GLN A 118 3.88 31.03 4.13
N PHE A 119 4.28 30.15 5.04
CA PHE A 119 5.16 30.47 6.16
C PHE A 119 6.59 30.85 5.70
N LEU A 120 7.13 30.17 4.67
CA LEU A 120 8.43 30.51 4.10
C LEU A 120 8.40 31.89 3.40
N ASN A 121 7.32 32.20 2.68
CA ASN A 121 7.14 33.53 2.07
C ASN A 121 6.96 34.63 3.13
N SER A 122 6.06 34.45 4.10
CA SER A 122 5.84 35.44 5.17
C SER A 122 7.03 35.59 6.11
N GLY A 123 7.83 34.53 6.32
CA GLY A 123 9.07 34.59 7.09
C GLY A 123 10.21 35.32 6.36
N CYS A 124 10.23 35.30 5.02
CA CYS A 124 11.21 36.04 4.21
C CYS A 124 10.94 37.55 4.25
N ASP A 125 9.67 37.95 4.23
CA ASP A 125 9.27 39.37 4.29
C ASP A 125 9.67 40.02 5.64
N VAL A 126 9.44 39.31 6.76
CA VAL A 126 9.81 39.79 8.11
C VAL A 126 11.34 39.82 8.32
N PHE A 127 12.10 38.98 7.62
CA PHE A 127 13.56 38.95 7.70
C PHE A 127 14.22 40.05 6.83
N LEU A 128 13.62 40.40 5.68
CA LEU A 128 14.09 41.50 4.84
C LEU A 128 13.83 42.89 5.46
N GLU A 129 12.69 43.10 6.12
CA GLU A 129 12.38 44.37 6.80
C GLU A 129 13.35 44.68 7.97
N LYS A 130 13.93 43.64 8.58
CA LYS A 130 14.96 43.78 9.64
C LYS A 130 16.39 43.92 9.12
N LEU A 131 16.64 43.75 7.82
CA LEU A 131 17.95 43.91 7.18
C LEU A 131 18.11 45.27 6.48
N GLU A 132 17.02 45.99 6.22
CA GLU A 132 17.01 47.35 5.66
C GLU A 132 16.81 48.48 6.70
N ALA A 133 16.76 48.14 8.00
CA ALA A 133 16.73 49.08 9.13
C ALA A 133 18.02 49.03 9.95
#